data_AF-A0A090MT67-F1
#
_entry.id   AF-A0A090MT67-F1
#
_cell.length_a   1.000
_cell.length_b   1.000
_cell.length_c   1.000
_cell.angle_alpha   90.00
_cell.angle_beta   90.00
_cell.angle_gamma   90.00
#
_symmetry.space_group_name_H-M   'P 1'
#
loop_
_entity.id
_entity.type
_entity.pdbx_description
1 polymer ?
#
loop_
_entity_poly.entity_id
_entity_poly.type
_entity_poly.pdbx_seq_one_letter_code
_entity_poly.pdbx_strand_id
1 'polypeptide(L)'
;MVSNLASEVVFQTTNLPLAAYPTAIKSAAGLIAKSKVDEAKDTLQAALNTLVITEVAVPLPVLRAQVLLKDAEKLAEDDKRSEEGNKSLAAQLDEARKQIRMAEALGYGKKADFEPIFEQIKEIEQKSSGGKSGKGWFDRIKKQVSDLF
;
A
#
# COMPACT_ATOMS: atom_id res chain seq x y z
N MET A 1 5.96 20.07 5.27
CA MET A 1 7.23 19.90 4.51
C MET A 1 7.67 18.44 4.35
N VAL A 2 7.08 17.44 5.02
CA VAL A 2 7.32 16.00 4.71
C VAL A 2 6.38 15.47 3.60
N SER A 3 5.23 16.12 3.39
CA SER A 3 4.24 15.77 2.34
C SER A 3 4.81 15.73 0.92
N ASN A 4 5.81 16.55 0.60
CA ASN A 4 6.42 16.59 -0.74
C ASN A 4 7.46 15.48 -0.95
N LEU A 5 7.76 14.70 0.09
CA LEU A 5 8.65 13.55 0.06
C LEU A 5 7.90 12.22 0.13
N ALA A 6 6.58 12.25 0.31
CA ALA A 6 5.75 11.06 0.36
C ALA A 6 5.92 10.24 -0.94
N SER A 7 6.05 8.93 -0.79
CA SER A 7 6.19 7.98 -1.90
C SER A 7 5.07 6.98 -1.81
N GLU A 8 3.89 7.36 -2.30
CA GLU A 8 2.65 6.60 -2.15
C GLU A 8 1.69 6.83 -3.31
N VAL A 9 0.72 5.93 -3.43
CA VAL A 9 -0.48 6.13 -4.24
C VAL A 9 -1.64 6.39 -3.28
N VAL A 10 -2.36 7.50 -3.47
CA VAL A 10 -3.54 7.84 -2.68
C VAL A 10 -4.79 7.50 -3.47
N PHE A 11 -5.61 6.61 -2.95
CA PHE A 11 -6.94 6.33 -3.46
C PHE A 11 -7.95 7.19 -2.72
N GLN A 12 -8.59 8.11 -3.45
CA GLN A 12 -9.62 8.98 -2.92
C GLN A 12 -10.99 8.49 -3.36
N THR A 13 -11.86 8.17 -2.41
CA THR A 13 -13.25 7.75 -2.66
C THR A 13 -14.19 8.77 -2.06
N THR A 14 -15.07 9.33 -2.90
CA THR A 14 -16.15 10.21 -2.45
C THR A 14 -17.40 9.39 -2.16
N ASN A 15 -17.79 9.32 -0.89
CA ASN A 15 -18.89 8.48 -0.43
C ASN A 15 -20.19 9.28 -0.33
N LEU A 16 -21.24 8.71 -0.92
CA LEU A 16 -22.60 9.23 -0.86
C LEU A 16 -23.31 8.72 0.41
N PRO A 17 -23.79 9.60 1.31
CA PRO A 17 -24.51 9.18 2.50
C PRO A 17 -25.91 8.69 2.15
N LEU A 18 -26.09 7.36 2.11
CA LEU A 18 -27.31 6.71 1.62
C LEU A 18 -28.57 7.04 2.44
N ALA A 19 -28.43 7.44 3.70
CA ALA A 19 -29.56 7.82 4.54
C ALA A 19 -30.11 9.23 4.21
N ALA A 20 -29.22 10.17 3.93
CA ALA A 20 -29.58 11.58 3.75
C ALA A 20 -29.76 11.96 2.27
N TYR A 21 -28.94 11.38 1.38
CA TYR A 21 -28.89 11.78 -0.03
C TYR A 21 -30.21 11.53 -0.77
N PRO A 22 -30.85 10.35 -0.70
CA PRO A 22 -32.13 10.12 -1.39
C PRO A 22 -33.24 11.06 -0.90
N THR A 23 -33.25 11.39 0.40
CA THR A 23 -34.20 12.33 0.99
C THR A 23 -33.99 13.74 0.44
N ALA A 24 -32.74 14.20 0.34
CA ALA A 24 -32.41 15.49 -0.25
C ALA A 24 -32.80 15.58 -1.73
N ILE A 25 -32.57 14.51 -2.52
CA ILE A 25 -32.99 14.46 -3.94
C ILE A 25 -34.52 14.57 -4.06
N LYS A 26 -35.29 13.84 -3.24
CA LYS A 26 -36.75 13.92 -3.24
C LYS A 26 -37.25 15.32 -2.84
N SER A 27 -36.62 15.93 -1.83
CA SER A 27 -36.95 17.29 -1.40
C SER A 27 -36.71 18.30 -2.52
N ALA A 28 -35.54 18.23 -3.16
CA ALA A 28 -35.19 19.12 -4.27
C ALA A 28 -36.15 18.96 -5.47
N ALA A 29 -36.53 17.73 -5.83
CA ALA A 29 -37.54 17.49 -6.87
C ALA A 29 -38.90 18.12 -6.54
N GLY A 30 -39.33 18.03 -5.26
CA GLY A 30 -40.56 18.66 -4.78
C GLY A 30 -40.51 20.20 -4.83
N LEU A 31 -39.34 20.80 -4.61
CA LEU A 31 -39.13 22.24 -4.74
C LEU A 31 -39.17 22.69 -6.20
N ILE A 32 -38.52 21.94 -7.10
CA ILE A 32 -38.55 22.21 -8.56
C ILE A 32 -39.99 22.18 -9.09
N ALA A 33 -40.80 21.20 -8.67
CA ALA A 33 -42.22 21.11 -9.06
C ALA A 33 -43.05 22.32 -8.60
N LYS A 34 -42.59 23.06 -7.60
CA LYS A 34 -43.20 24.30 -7.08
C LYS A 34 -42.54 25.57 -7.62
N SER A 35 -41.69 25.46 -8.65
CA SER A 35 -40.88 26.55 -9.20
C SER A 35 -39.93 27.22 -8.20
N LYS A 36 -39.64 26.54 -7.09
CA LYS A 36 -38.75 26.95 -5.99
C LYS A 36 -37.31 26.54 -6.29
N VAL A 37 -36.76 27.07 -7.39
CA VAL A 37 -35.50 26.58 -7.97
C VAL A 37 -34.30 26.93 -7.08
N ASP A 38 -34.28 28.10 -6.45
CA ASP A 38 -33.16 28.49 -5.61
C ASP A 38 -33.12 27.67 -4.32
N GLU A 39 -34.27 27.41 -3.68
CA GLU A 39 -34.32 26.50 -2.52
C GLU A 39 -33.93 25.06 -2.88
N ALA A 40 -34.22 24.62 -4.12
CA ALA A 40 -33.80 23.31 -4.61
C ALA A 40 -32.26 23.25 -4.77
N LYS A 41 -31.63 24.30 -5.29
CA LYS A 41 -30.16 24.41 -5.37
C LYS A 41 -29.53 24.36 -3.97
N ASP A 42 -30.08 25.10 -3.02
CA ASP A 42 -29.59 25.11 -1.63
C ASP A 42 -29.68 23.71 -1.01
N THR A 43 -30.78 23.00 -1.26
CA THR A 43 -30.98 21.61 -0.79
C THR A 43 -29.94 20.66 -1.39
N LEU A 44 -29.67 20.77 -2.69
CA LEU A 44 -28.66 19.93 -3.38
C LEU A 44 -27.24 20.29 -2.93
N GLN A 45 -26.93 21.57 -2.75
CA GLN A 45 -25.64 22.03 -2.24
C GLN A 45 -25.40 21.50 -0.82
N ALA A 46 -26.42 21.58 0.04
CA ALA A 46 -26.35 21.01 1.38
C ALA A 46 -26.08 19.50 1.33
N ALA A 47 -26.74 18.77 0.43
CA ALA A 47 -26.49 17.34 0.24
C ALA A 47 -25.06 17.04 -0.24
N LEU A 48 -24.52 17.82 -1.20
CA LEU A 48 -23.15 17.68 -1.67
C LEU A 48 -22.12 17.95 -0.58
N ASN A 49 -22.41 18.87 0.33
CA ASN A 49 -21.54 19.18 1.47
C ASN A 49 -21.51 18.06 2.53
N THR A 50 -22.40 17.05 2.43
CA THR A 50 -22.39 15.87 3.31
C THR A 50 -21.57 14.70 2.75
N LEU A 51 -21.01 14.82 1.54
CA LEU A 51 -20.19 13.77 0.96
C LEU A 51 -18.93 13.55 1.79
N VAL A 52 -18.65 12.30 2.11
CA VAL A 52 -17.47 11.94 2.92
C VAL A 52 -16.37 11.47 1.99
N ILE A 53 -15.25 12.18 1.99
CA ILE A 53 -14.05 11.74 1.30
C ILE A 53 -13.29 10.79 2.23
N THR A 54 -13.02 9.59 1.74
CA THR A 54 -12.12 8.63 2.40
C THR A 54 -10.87 8.47 1.55
N GLU A 55 -9.71 8.50 2.20
CA GLU A 55 -8.41 8.34 1.56
C GLU A 55 -7.72 7.07 2.07
N VAL A 56 -7.11 6.33 1.16
CA VAL A 56 -6.23 5.20 1.47
C VAL A 56 -4.90 5.44 0.80
N ALA A 57 -3.83 5.58 1.59
CA ALA A 57 -2.47 5.74 1.10
C ALA A 57 -1.76 4.38 1.06
N VAL A 58 -1.24 4.01 -0.11
CA VAL A 58 -0.45 2.78 -0.32
C VAL A 58 1.02 3.15 -0.52
N PRO A 59 1.93 2.80 0.41
CA PRO A 59 3.33 3.17 0.29
C PRO A 59 4.04 2.43 -0.84
N LEU A 60 4.58 3.17 -1.80
CA LEU A 60 5.34 2.61 -2.92
C LEU A 60 6.61 1.84 -2.48
N PRO A 61 7.38 2.27 -1.46
CA PRO A 61 8.54 1.51 -1.02
C PRO A 61 8.16 0.11 -0.50
N VAL A 62 7.05 -0.01 0.23
CA VAL A 62 6.54 -1.31 0.72
C VAL A 62 6.13 -2.20 -0.46
N LEU A 63 5.39 -1.67 -1.42
CA LEU A 63 4.97 -2.41 -2.62
C LEU A 63 6.17 -2.90 -3.44
N ARG A 64 7.19 -2.04 -3.65
CA ARG A 64 8.42 -2.43 -4.34
C ARG A 64 9.16 -3.54 -3.60
N ALA A 65 9.26 -3.45 -2.28
CA ALA A 65 9.86 -4.51 -1.47
C ALA A 65 9.12 -5.85 -1.62
N GLN A 66 7.78 -5.86 -1.66
CA GLN A 66 6.99 -7.08 -1.89
C GLN A 66 7.33 -7.73 -3.24
N VAL A 67 7.44 -6.95 -4.31
CA VAL A 67 7.81 -7.45 -5.64
C VAL A 67 9.23 -8.01 -5.65
N LEU A 68 10.18 -7.27 -5.06
CA LEU A 68 11.59 -7.70 -4.96
C LEU A 68 11.73 -9.01 -4.18
N LEU A 69 11.01 -9.16 -3.06
CA LEU A 69 11.00 -10.38 -2.25
C LEU A 69 10.38 -11.56 -3.00
N LYS A 70 9.32 -11.34 -3.78
CA LYS A 70 8.69 -12.37 -4.62
C LYS A 70 9.64 -12.87 -5.71
N ASP A 71 10.39 -11.97 -6.34
CA ASP A 71 11.34 -12.37 -7.37
C ASP A 71 12.60 -13.01 -6.78
N ALA A 72 13.06 -12.52 -5.62
CA ALA A 72 14.13 -13.14 -4.84
C ALA A 72 13.75 -14.56 -4.39
N GLU A 73 12.50 -14.79 -3.98
CA GLU A 73 12.02 -16.13 -3.63
C GLU A 73 12.13 -17.11 -4.80
N LYS A 74 11.70 -16.72 -6.01
CA LYS A 74 11.81 -17.59 -7.20
C LYS A 74 13.26 -18.00 -7.45
N LEU A 75 14.21 -17.08 -7.28
CA LEU A 75 15.63 -17.40 -7.38
C LEU A 75 16.06 -18.32 -6.24
N ALA A 76 15.65 -18.02 -5.00
CA ALA A 76 15.97 -18.82 -3.81
C ALA A 76 15.50 -20.27 -3.90
N GLU A 77 14.40 -20.53 -4.61
CA GLU A 77 13.85 -21.87 -4.80
C GLU A 77 14.47 -22.65 -5.96
N ASP A 78 15.20 -21.98 -6.86
CA ASP A 78 15.88 -22.62 -7.98
C ASP A 78 17.16 -23.33 -7.51
N ASP A 79 17.13 -24.67 -7.48
CA ASP A 79 18.25 -25.54 -7.09
C ASP A 79 19.39 -25.58 -8.12
N LYS A 80 19.15 -25.05 -9.32
CA LYS A 80 20.12 -24.96 -10.42
C LYS A 80 20.52 -23.50 -10.72
N ARG A 81 20.26 -22.59 -9.78
CA ARG A 81 20.56 -21.16 -9.91
C ARG A 81 22.04 -20.93 -10.28
N SER A 82 22.27 -20.16 -11.34
CA SER A 82 23.63 -19.80 -11.80
C SER A 82 24.31 -18.81 -10.85
N GLU A 83 25.60 -18.52 -11.10
CA GLU A 83 26.31 -17.45 -10.39
C GLU A 83 25.67 -16.08 -10.59
N GLU A 84 25.18 -15.78 -11.80
CA GLU A 84 24.41 -14.56 -12.10
C GLU A 84 23.10 -14.55 -11.31
N GLY A 85 22.43 -15.70 -11.20
CA GLY A 85 21.24 -15.86 -10.36
C GLY A 85 21.53 -15.59 -8.88
N ASN A 86 22.67 -16.06 -8.36
CA ASN A 86 23.11 -15.77 -6.99
C ASN A 86 23.36 -14.27 -6.77
N LYS A 87 24.00 -13.59 -7.74
CA LYS A 87 24.20 -12.13 -7.70
C LYS A 87 22.88 -11.38 -7.75
N SER A 88 21.95 -11.81 -8.61
CA SER A 88 20.61 -11.22 -8.72
C SER A 88 19.81 -11.37 -7.43
N LEU A 89 19.83 -12.56 -6.81
CA LEU A 89 19.19 -12.80 -5.51
C LEU A 89 19.73 -11.85 -4.43
N ALA A 90 21.05 -11.73 -4.32
CA ALA A 90 21.68 -10.82 -3.36
C ALA A 90 21.30 -9.35 -3.63
N ALA A 91 21.29 -8.93 -4.89
CA ALA A 91 20.90 -7.58 -5.28
C ALA A 91 19.43 -7.28 -4.97
N GLN A 92 18.52 -8.24 -5.20
CA GLN A 92 17.10 -8.09 -4.88
C GLN A 92 16.84 -8.00 -3.38
N LEU A 93 17.54 -8.79 -2.56
CA LEU A 93 17.45 -8.71 -1.09
C LEU A 93 18.00 -7.38 -0.56
N ASP A 94 19.11 -6.89 -1.10
CA ASP A 94 19.67 -5.59 -0.74
C ASP A 94 18.74 -4.43 -1.15
N GLU A 95 18.16 -4.49 -2.34
CA GLU A 95 17.21 -3.48 -2.79
C GLU A 95 15.91 -3.53 -1.97
N ALA A 96 15.40 -4.72 -1.64
CA ALA A 96 14.25 -4.85 -0.73
C ALA A 96 14.55 -4.19 0.63
N ARG A 97 15.74 -4.43 1.19
CA ARG A 97 16.20 -3.79 2.43
C ARG A 97 16.23 -2.25 2.30
N LYS A 98 16.71 -1.70 1.18
CA LYS A 98 16.72 -0.25 0.94
C LYS A 98 15.31 0.32 0.86
N GLN A 99 14.40 -0.36 0.16
CA GLN A 99 13.00 0.07 0.06
C GLN A 99 12.31 0.06 1.45
N ILE A 100 12.57 -0.94 2.29
CA ILE A 100 12.05 -0.99 3.66
C ILE A 100 12.63 0.13 4.53
N ARG A 101 13.93 0.44 4.42
CA ARG A 101 14.52 1.61 5.10
C ARG A 101 13.91 2.92 4.64
N MET A 102 13.63 3.04 3.34
CA MET A 102 12.94 4.21 2.80
C MET A 102 11.52 4.30 3.36
N ALA A 103 10.81 3.18 3.50
CA ALA A 103 9.50 3.15 4.13
C ALA A 103 9.55 3.67 5.59
N GLU A 104 10.51 3.17 6.36
CA GLU A 104 10.76 3.61 7.74
C GLU A 104 11.09 5.10 7.82
N ALA A 105 12.02 5.58 6.98
CA ALA A 105 12.45 6.98 6.97
C ALA A 105 11.32 7.95 6.57
N LEU A 106 10.41 7.51 5.70
CA LEU A 106 9.23 8.28 5.30
C LEU A 106 8.08 8.20 6.30
N GLY A 107 8.22 7.42 7.37
CA GLY A 107 7.24 7.34 8.46
C GLY A 107 6.06 6.40 8.19
N TYR A 108 6.20 5.45 7.26
CA TYR A 108 5.15 4.46 6.94
C TYR A 108 4.98 3.37 8.00
N GLY A 109 5.61 3.49 9.16
CA GLY A 109 5.48 2.53 10.26
C GLY A 109 6.39 2.92 11.41
N LYS A 110 6.32 2.18 12.51
CA LYS A 110 7.25 2.36 13.63
C LYS A 110 8.48 1.50 13.39
N LYS A 111 9.61 1.92 13.95
CA LYS A 111 10.86 1.14 13.92
C LYS A 111 10.67 -0.33 14.34
N ALA A 112 9.83 -0.58 15.35
CA ALA A 112 9.53 -1.93 15.84
C ALA A 112 8.84 -2.82 14.80
N ASP A 113 8.14 -2.24 13.82
CA ASP A 113 7.44 -2.96 12.75
C ASP A 113 8.45 -3.42 11.67
N PHE A 114 9.54 -2.66 11.48
CA PHE A 114 10.55 -2.89 10.45
C PHE A 114 11.75 -3.73 10.91
N GLU A 115 12.15 -3.64 12.19
CA GLU A 115 13.30 -4.39 12.74
C GLU A 115 13.25 -5.90 12.42
N PRO A 116 12.10 -6.61 12.60
CA PRO A 116 12.05 -8.03 12.31
C PRO A 116 12.13 -8.34 10.80
N ILE A 117 11.80 -7.38 9.93
CA ILE A 117 11.93 -7.53 8.47
C ILE A 117 13.41 -7.52 8.10
N PHE A 118 14.22 -6.62 8.69
CA PHE A 118 15.66 -6.56 8.43
C PHE A 118 16.39 -7.84 8.87
N GLU A 119 16.05 -8.38 10.04
CA GLU A 119 16.62 -9.65 10.51
C GLU A 119 16.23 -10.81 9.60
N GLN A 120 14.99 -10.83 9.09
CA GLN A 120 14.56 -11.85 8.14
C GLN A 120 15.30 -11.80 6.81
N ILE A 121 15.56 -10.61 6.26
CA ILE A 121 16.38 -10.47 5.04
C ILE A 121 17.77 -11.06 5.28
N LYS A 122 18.38 -10.75 6.43
CA LYS A 122 19.70 -11.26 6.82
C LYS A 122 19.71 -12.78 7.00
N GLU A 123 18.67 -13.36 7.61
CA GLU A 123 18.53 -14.82 7.70
C GLU A 123 18.44 -15.48 6.32
N ILE A 124 17.71 -14.88 5.38
CA ILE A 124 17.56 -15.39 4.01
C ILE A 124 18.88 -15.30 3.25
N GLU A 125 19.63 -14.19 3.39
CA GLU A 125 20.98 -14.05 2.82
C GLU A 125 21.91 -15.16 3.34
N GLN A 126 21.86 -15.46 4.65
CA GLN A 126 22.65 -16.55 5.24
C GLN A 126 22.23 -17.93 4.73
N LYS A 127 20.91 -18.18 4.61
CA LYS A 127 20.38 -19.46 4.12
C LYS A 127 20.72 -19.71 2.65
N SER A 128 20.69 -18.67 1.82
CA SER A 128 21.00 -18.75 0.38
C SER A 128 22.49 -18.68 0.04
N SER A 129 23.33 -18.34 1.02
CA SER A 129 24.79 -18.28 0.86
C SER A 129 25.37 -19.61 0.37
N GLY A 130 26.38 -19.52 -0.49
CA GLY A 130 27.04 -20.68 -1.09
C GLY A 130 26.19 -21.40 -2.14
N GLY A 131 25.24 -20.71 -2.77
CA GLY A 131 24.39 -21.28 -3.83
C GLY A 131 23.29 -22.20 -3.32
N LYS A 132 22.98 -22.14 -2.02
CA LYS A 132 21.91 -22.94 -1.43
C LYS A 132 20.55 -22.42 -1.88
N SER A 133 19.61 -23.36 -1.96
CA SER A 133 18.24 -23.12 -2.38
C SER A 133 17.27 -23.81 -1.43
N GLY A 134 16.07 -23.27 -1.29
CA GLY A 134 15.06 -23.80 -0.39
C GLY A 134 13.73 -23.09 -0.46
N LYS A 135 12.67 -23.87 -0.25
CA LYS A 135 11.28 -23.38 -0.27
C LYS A 135 10.83 -22.84 1.07
N GLY A 136 9.92 -21.87 1.02
CA GLY A 136 9.28 -21.29 2.21
C GLY A 136 10.18 -20.40 3.08
N TRP A 137 11.42 -20.11 2.65
CA TRP A 137 12.30 -19.17 3.36
C TRP A 137 11.71 -17.75 3.41
N PHE A 138 10.86 -17.40 2.45
CA PHE A 138 10.28 -16.07 2.28
C PHE A 138 8.85 -15.94 2.84
N ASP A 139 8.21 -17.01 3.28
CA ASP A 139 6.79 -16.98 3.67
C ASP A 139 6.52 -16.00 4.81
N ARG A 140 7.39 -16.04 5.84
CA ARG A 140 7.27 -15.17 7.02
C ARG A 140 7.46 -13.69 6.64
N ILE A 141 8.49 -13.37 5.85
CA ILE A 141 8.79 -11.98 5.49
C ILE A 141 7.76 -11.40 4.54
N LYS A 142 7.30 -12.17 3.53
CA LYS A 142 6.25 -11.72 2.61
C LYS A 142 4.97 -11.41 3.38
N LYS A 143 4.57 -12.32 4.29
CA LYS A 143 3.40 -12.09 5.14
C LYS A 143 3.56 -10.82 5.97
N GLN A 144 4.69 -10.66 6.64
CA GLN A 144 4.92 -9.49 7.48
C GLN A 144 4.95 -8.18 6.69
N VAL A 145 5.55 -8.16 5.49
CA VAL A 145 5.56 -6.97 4.62
C VAL A 145 4.17 -6.68 4.04
N SER A 146 3.36 -7.70 3.77
CA SER A 146 1.94 -7.54 3.41
C SER A 146 1.10 -7.01 4.56
N ASP A 147 1.38 -7.42 5.80
CA ASP A 147 0.62 -6.98 6.98
C ASP A 147 0.93 -5.53 7.40
N LEU A 148 1.92 -4.87 6.77
CA LEU A 148 2.18 -3.45 7.00
C LEU A 148 1.07 -2.54 6.45
N PHE A 149 0.44 -2.92 5.32
CA PHE A 149 -0.59 -2.12 4.62
C PHE A 149 -1.54 -2.98 3.79
#